data_AF-A0A533Z7I3-F1
#
_entry.id   AF-A0A533Z7I3-F1
#
_cell.length_a   1.000
_cell.length_b   1.000
_cell.length_c   1.000
_cell.angle_alpha   90.00
_cell.angle_beta   90.00
_cell.angle_gamma   90.00
#
_symmetry.space_group_name_H-M   'P 1'
#
loop_
_entity.id
_entity.type
_entity.pdbx_description
1 polymer ?
#
loop_
_entity_poly.entity_id
_entity_poly.type
_entity_poly.pdbx_seq_one_letter_code
_entity_poly.pdbx_strand_id
1 'polypeptide(L)' 'MADYKVGGPLKQFTAIEKTKGLVEFLSTRMTKAIEGADAVEIHYLLATLDDYHNYLWRYYQQLEKAQAPIREGASD' A
#
# COMPACT_ATOMS: atom_id res chain seq x y z
N MET A 1 -11.50 -13.49 10.22
CA MET A 1 -11.16 -12.28 9.44
C MET A 1 -9.83 -11.81 9.99
N ALA A 2 -8.74 -11.93 9.22
CA ALA A 2 -7.40 -11.66 9.73
C ALA A 2 -7.18 -10.15 9.85
N ASP A 3 -6.83 -9.70 11.06
CA ASP A 3 -6.55 -8.32 11.39
C ASP A 3 -5.46 -7.74 10.46
N TYR A 4 -5.83 -6.73 9.68
CA TYR A 4 -4.89 -5.95 8.89
C TYR A 4 -4.04 -5.11 9.84
N LYS A 5 -2.83 -5.58 10.16
CA LYS A 5 -1.87 -4.79 10.96
C LYS A 5 -1.19 -3.74 10.10
N VAL A 6 -1.49 -2.48 10.42
CA VAL A 6 -0.76 -1.29 9.95
C VAL A 6 0.64 -1.31 10.54
N GLY A 7 1.63 -1.65 9.70
CA GLY A 7 3.03 -1.79 10.10
C GLY A 7 3.65 -3.10 9.62
N GLY A 8 4.78 -3.00 8.93
CA GLY A 8 5.56 -4.15 8.47
C GLY A 8 6.93 -3.73 7.93
N PRO A 9 7.82 -4.69 7.66
CA PRO A 9 9.13 -4.40 7.10
C PRO A 9 9.01 -3.64 5.78
N LEU A 10 9.84 -2.60 5.64
CA LEU A 10 10.03 -1.88 4.37
C LEU A 10 11.04 -2.66 3.50
N LYS A 11 10.66 -3.87 3.12
CA LYS A 11 11.42 -4.74 2.21
C LYS A 11 10.64 -4.92 0.93
N GLN A 12 11.33 -5.05 -0.20
CA GLN A 12 10.72 -5.20 -1.52
C GLN A 12 9.72 -6.36 -1.57
N PHE A 13 10.10 -7.52 -1.03
CA PHE A 13 9.21 -8.69 -0.96
C PHE A 13 7.90 -8.38 -0.22
N THR A 14 8.00 -7.74 0.95
CA THR A 14 6.83 -7.36 1.76
C THR A 14 5.96 -6.31 1.06
N ALA A 15 6.56 -5.36 0.34
CA ALA A 15 5.80 -4.38 -0.43
C ALA A 15 4.99 -5.06 -1.55
N ILE A 16 5.61 -6.00 -2.28
CA ILE A 16 4.95 -6.78 -3.33
C ILE A 16 3.78 -7.60 -2.77
N GLU A 17 3.96 -8.30 -1.64
CA GLU A 17 2.90 -9.09 -1.03
C GLU A 17 1.72 -8.22 -0.58
N LYS A 18 2.01 -7.07 0.06
CA LYS A 18 0.96 -6.11 0.48
C LYS A 18 0.21 -5.53 -0.72
N THR A 19 0.90 -5.21 -1.82
CA THR A 19 0.27 -4.75 -3.05
C THR A 19 -0.68 -5.81 -3.62
N LYS A 20 -0.24 -7.06 -3.74
CA LYS A 20 -1.08 -8.15 -4.25
C LYS A 20 -2.32 -8.37 -3.39
N GLY A 21 -2.15 -8.44 -2.06
CA GLY A 21 -3.26 -8.62 -1.13
C GLY A 21 -4.28 -7.47 -1.17
N LEU A 22 -3.81 -6.22 -1.31
CA LEU A 22 -4.70 -5.06 -1.43
C LEU A 22 -5.53 -5.11 -2.71
N VAL A 23 -4.93 -5.46 -3.85
CA VAL A 23 -5.65 -5.57 -5.14
C VAL A 23 -6.77 -6.59 -5.04
N GLU A 24 -6.49 -7.78 -4.51
CA GLU A 24 -7.48 -8.83 -4.32
C GLU A 24 -8.60 -8.41 -3.36
N PHE A 25 -8.23 -7.76 -2.25
CA PHE A 25 -9.17 -7.25 -1.26
C PHE A 25 -10.13 -6.19 -1.84
N LEU A 26 -9.59 -5.18 -2.52
CA LEU A 26 -10.37 -4.07 -3.05
C LEU A 26 -11.20 -4.47 -4.26
N SER A 27 -10.64 -5.23 -5.22
CA SER A 27 -11.38 -5.67 -6.41
C SER A 27 -12.69 -6.40 -6.05
N THR A 28 -12.66 -7.18 -4.97
CA THR A 28 -13.82 -7.93 -4.51
C THR A 28 -14.77 -7.09 -3.66
N ARG A 29 -14.27 -6.33 -2.69
CA ARG A 29 -15.13 -5.61 -1.72
C ARG A 29 -15.63 -4.26 -2.26
N MET A 30 -14.77 -3.49 -2.93
CA MET A 30 -15.13 -2.16 -3.43
C MET A 30 -16.25 -2.23 -4.47
N THR A 31 -16.14 -3.17 -5.42
CA THR A 31 -17.17 -3.37 -6.46
C THR A 31 -18.53 -3.66 -5.82
N LYS A 32 -18.58 -4.60 -4.87
CA LYS A 32 -19.82 -4.97 -4.16
C LYS A 32 -20.38 -3.81 -3.32
N ALA A 33 -19.51 -3.05 -2.65
CA ALA A 33 -19.92 -1.91 -1.84
C ALA A 33 -20.54 -0.80 -2.72
N ILE A 34 -19.96 -0.55 -3.90
CA ILE A 34 -20.49 0.39 -4.88
C ILE A 34 -21.83 -0.10 -5.45
N GLU A 35 -21.90 -1.36 -5.89
CA GLU A 35 -23.13 -1.97 -6.41
C GLU A 35 -24.27 -1.94 -5.39
N GLY A 36 -23.95 -2.16 -4.11
CA GLY A 36 -24.90 -2.12 -3.00
C GLY A 36 -25.18 -0.73 -2.43
N ALA A 37 -24.55 0.33 -2.96
CA ALA A 37 -24.60 1.69 -2.42
C ALA A 37 -24.28 1.78 -0.91
N ASP A 38 -23.37 0.93 -0.43
CA ASP A 38 -22.97 0.85 0.97
C ASP A 38 -21.90 1.91 1.30
N ALA A 39 -22.36 3.10 1.70
CA ALA A 39 -21.49 4.22 2.03
C ALA A 39 -20.52 3.93 3.20
N VAL A 40 -20.91 3.08 4.15
CA VAL A 40 -20.08 2.76 5.33
C VAL A 40 -18.91 1.89 4.91
N GLU A 41 -19.18 0.84 4.14
CA GLU A 41 -18.16 -0.03 3.59
C GLU A 41 -17.22 0.73 2.64
N ILE A 42 -17.76 1.61 1.78
CA ILE A 42 -16.93 2.45 0.90
C ILE A 42 -15.97 3.32 1.75
N HIS A 43 -16.47 3.97 2.81
CA HIS A 43 -15.62 4.79 3.67
C HIS A 43 -14.50 3.97 4.33
N TYR A 44 -14.82 2.78 4.84
CA TYR A 44 -13.84 1.87 5.42
C TYR A 44 -12.77 1.42 4.40
N LEU A 45 -13.17 1.11 3.16
CA LEU A 45 -12.25 0.71 2.11
C LEU A 45 -11.34 1.86 1.67
N LEU A 46 -11.85 3.10 1.66
CA LEU A 46 -11.04 4.30 1.40
C LEU A 46 -10.01 4.56 2.51
N ALA A 47 -10.37 4.36 3.77
CA ALA A 47 -9.39 4.44 4.87
C ALA A 47 -8.28 3.39 4.73
N THR A 48 -8.63 2.17 4.30
CA THR A 48 -7.66 1.10 4.01
C THR A 48 -6.70 1.49 2.88
N LEU A 49 -7.20 2.19 1.85
CA LEU A 49 -6.39 2.72 0.76
C LEU A 49 -5.40 3.79 1.25
N ASP A 50 -5.82 4.68 2.15
CA ASP A 50 -4.95 5.71 2.74
C ASP A 50 -3.83 5.08 3.58
N ASP A 51 -4.14 4.07 4.40
CA ASP A 51 -3.14 3.32 5.15
C ASP A 51 -2.10 2.65 4.23
N TYR A 52 -2.56 2.07 3.12
CA TYR A 52 -1.66 1.49 2.13
C TYR A 52 -0.80 2.55 1.42
N HIS A 53 -1.39 3.69 1.06
CA HIS A 53 -0.65 4.83 0.51
C HIS A 53 0.47 5.27 1.47
N ASN A 54 0.15 5.44 2.76
CA ASN A 54 1.11 5.80 3.80
C ASN A 54 2.24 4.76 3.93
N TYR A 55 1.92 3.46 3.80
CA TYR A 55 2.94 2.40 3.77
C TYR A 55 3.86 2.52 2.55
N LEU A 56 3.30 2.64 1.33
CA LEU A 56 4.10 2.74 0.11
C LEU A 56 4.94 4.00 0.06
N TRP A 57 4.43 5.13 0.57
CA TRP A 57 5.16 6.37 0.66
C TRP A 57 6.44 6.21 1.49
N ARG A 58 6.35 5.56 2.66
CA ARG A 58 7.50 5.24 3.50
C ARG A 58 8.49 4.31 2.79
N TYR A 59 7.98 3.33 2.03
CA TYR A 59 8.82 2.44 1.24
C TYR A 59 9.57 3.19 0.14
N TYR A 60 8.90 4.09 -0.58
CA TYR A 60 9.53 4.98 -1.56
C TYR A 60 10.64 5.84 -0.93
N GLN A 61 10.36 6.50 0.20
CA GLN A 61 11.36 7.30 0.90
C GLN A 61 12.60 6.49 1.30
N GLN A 62 12.43 5.20 1.64
CA GLN A 62 13.56 4.32 1.91
C GLN A 62 14.37 4.01 0.64
N LEU A 63 13.70 3.77 -0.49
CA LEU A 63 14.37 3.56 -1.77
C LEU A 63 15.19 4.78 -2.17
N GLU A 64 14.63 5.98 -2.06
CA GLU A 64 15.35 7.22 -2.34
C GLU A 64 16.60 7.37 -1.48
N LYS A 65 16.51 7.10 -0.18
CA LYS A 65 17.68 7.15 0.72
C LYS A 65 18.75 6.11 0.36
N ALA A 66 18.34 4.91 -0.03
CA ALA A 66 19.27 3.84 -0.39
C ALA A 66 19.94 4.10 -1.76
N GLN A 67 19.25 4.77 -2.68
CA GLN A 67 19.73 5.04 -4.03
C GLN A 67 20.45 6.39 -4.18
N ALA A 68 20.23 7.34 -3.26
CA ALA A 68 20.91 8.64 -3.25
C ALA A 68 22.44 8.55 -3.46
N PRO A 69 23.20 7.70 -2.72
CA PRO A 69 24.65 7.59 -2.94
C PRO A 69 25.04 6.96 -4.28
N ILE A 70 24.16 6.14 -4.88
CA ILE A 70 24.38 5.55 -6.21
C ILE A 70 24.23 6.60 -7.31
N ARG A 71 23.32 7.58 -7.13
CA ARG A 71 23.11 8.67 -8.08
C ARG A 71 24.24 9.70 -8.05
N GLU A 72 24.81 9.97 -6.88
CA GLU A 72 25.95 10.87 -6.73
C GLU A 72 27.24 10.30 -7.34
N GLY A 73 27.51 8.99 -7.18
CA GLY A 73 28.68 8.33 -7.78
C GLY A 73 28.56 8.00 -9.29
N ALA A 74 27.41 8.26 -9.92
CA ALA A 74 27.19 8.10 -11.36
C ALA A 74 27.40 9.42 -12.14
N SER A 75 27.82 10.48 -11.45
CA SER A 75 28.03 11.83 -12.00
C SER A 75 29.51 12.14 -12.30
N ASP A 76 30.42 11.18 -12.14
CA ASP A 76 31.86 11.28 -12.45
C ASP A 76 32.23 10.53 -13.75
#